data_AF-L5LNN1-F1
#
_entry.id   AF-L5LNN1-F1
#
_cell.length_a   1.000
_cell.length_b   1.000
_cell.length_c   1.000
_cell.angle_alpha   90.00
_cell.angle_beta   90.00
_cell.angle_gamma   90.00
#
_symmetry.space_group_name_H-M   'P 1'
#
loop_
_entity.id
_entity.type
_entity.pdbx_description
1 polymer ?
#
loop_
_entity_poly.entity_id
_entity_poly.type
_entity_poly.pdbx_seq_one_letter_code
_entity_poly.pdbx_strand_id
1 'polypeptide(L)'
;MASKRALVILAKGAEEMETVIPVDVMRRAGIKVTVAGLAGKDPVQCSRDVVICPDASLDDARKESAAVKEILKEQQGRKGLIAAICADHYSYSENRVEKDGLILTSRGPGTSFEFALAIVEALSGKEVAEQVKAPLVLRD
;
A
#
# COMPACT_ATOMS: atom_id res chain seq x y z
N MET A 1 -22.02 0.34 -3.28
CA MET A 1 -21.10 1.33 -2.69
C MET A 1 -19.94 1.58 -3.66
N ALA A 2 -19.35 2.78 -3.67
CA ALA A 2 -18.18 3.04 -4.50
C ALA A 2 -16.97 2.22 -3.99
N SER A 3 -16.24 1.58 -4.91
CA SER A 3 -15.02 0.83 -4.57
C SER A 3 -13.96 1.76 -3.97
N LYS A 4 -13.32 1.32 -2.89
CA LYS A 4 -12.20 2.03 -2.26
C LYS A 4 -11.01 2.06 -3.20
N ARG A 5 -10.13 3.03 -3.03
CA ARG A 5 -8.97 3.23 -3.90
C ARG A 5 -7.68 3.26 -3.08
N ALA A 6 -6.61 2.73 -3.65
CA ALA A 6 -5.27 2.79 -3.09
C ALA A 6 -4.27 3.25 -4.16
N LEU A 7 -3.27 4.01 -3.73
CA LEU A 7 -2.13 4.42 -4.55
C LEU A 7 -0.87 3.80 -3.96
N VAL A 8 -0.15 3.01 -4.75
CA VAL A 8 1.15 2.44 -4.38
C VAL A 8 2.20 3.14 -5.22
N ILE A 9 3.15 3.82 -4.56
CA ILE A 9 4.21 4.56 -5.26
C ILE A 9 5.41 3.62 -5.41
N LEU A 10 5.82 3.39 -6.65
CA LEU A 10 6.90 2.48 -7.02
C LEU A 10 8.14 3.27 -7.46
N ALA A 11 9.24 3.12 -6.72
CA ALA A 11 10.51 3.76 -7.01
C ALA A 11 11.60 2.72 -7.33
N LYS A 12 12.66 3.14 -8.04
CA LYS A 12 13.83 2.28 -8.28
C LYS A 12 14.41 1.81 -6.95
N GLY A 13 14.70 0.52 -6.84
CA GLY A 13 15.21 -0.09 -5.62
C GLY A 13 14.16 -0.38 -4.55
N ALA A 14 12.86 -0.21 -4.84
CA ALA A 14 11.79 -0.66 -3.95
C ALA A 14 11.88 -2.18 -3.70
N GLU A 15 11.48 -2.62 -2.51
CA GLU A 15 11.38 -4.04 -2.19
C GLU A 15 10.16 -4.64 -2.91
N GLU A 16 10.41 -5.60 -3.79
CA GLU A 16 9.41 -6.17 -4.70
C GLU A 16 8.31 -6.96 -3.99
N MET A 17 8.61 -7.68 -2.91
CA MET A 17 7.59 -8.41 -2.14
C MET A 17 6.69 -7.45 -1.37
N GLU A 18 7.27 -6.41 -0.76
CA GLU A 18 6.56 -5.33 -0.09
C GLU A 18 5.73 -4.48 -1.05
N THR A 19 6.04 -4.51 -2.35
CA THR A 19 5.23 -3.88 -3.40
C THR A 19 4.11 -4.81 -3.85
N VAL A 20 4.44 -6.04 -4.24
CA VAL A 20 3.51 -6.95 -4.92
C VAL A 20 2.48 -7.53 -3.95
N ILE A 21 2.89 -7.92 -2.73
CA ILE A 21 1.97 -8.54 -1.75
C ILE A 21 0.82 -7.58 -1.40
N PRO A 22 1.05 -6.30 -1.01
CA PRO A 22 -0.05 -5.39 -0.72
C PRO A 22 -0.92 -5.10 -1.93
N VAL A 23 -0.33 -4.92 -3.12
CA VAL A 23 -1.10 -4.68 -4.35
C VAL A 23 -2.04 -5.85 -4.65
N ASP A 24 -1.53 -7.08 -4.60
CA ASP A 24 -2.31 -8.30 -4.85
C ASP A 24 -3.45 -8.41 -3.81
N VAL A 25 -3.12 -8.38 -2.51
CA VAL A 25 -4.09 -8.56 -1.42
C VAL A 25 -5.17 -7.47 -1.43
N MET A 26 -4.81 -6.21 -1.68
CA MET A 26 -5.80 -5.13 -1.82
C MET A 26 -6.70 -5.34 -3.05
N ARG A 27 -6.16 -5.80 -4.18
CA ARG A 27 -6.96 -6.14 -5.37
C ARG A 27 -7.92 -7.31 -5.09
N ARG A 28 -7.51 -8.34 -4.34
CA ARG A 28 -8.40 -9.42 -3.86
C ARG A 28 -9.56 -8.90 -3.02
N ALA A 29 -9.34 -7.84 -2.24
CA ALA A 29 -10.38 -7.16 -1.45
C ALA A 29 -11.30 -6.25 -2.28
N GLY A 30 -11.16 -6.22 -3.61
CA GLY A 30 -11.95 -5.35 -4.49
C GLY A 30 -11.56 -3.86 -4.40
N ILE A 31 -10.39 -3.54 -3.82
CA ILE A 31 -9.85 -2.18 -3.79
C ILE A 31 -9.24 -1.88 -5.16
N LYS A 32 -9.59 -0.72 -5.74
CA LYS A 32 -8.97 -0.25 -6.98
C LYS A 32 -7.59 0.32 -6.68
N VAL A 33 -6.57 -0.49 -6.93
CA VAL A 33 -5.15 -0.14 -6.72
C VAL A 33 -4.53 0.43 -7.99
N THR A 34 -3.86 1.57 -7.88
CA THR A 34 -2.97 2.12 -8.92
C THR A 34 -1.52 2.00 -8.45
N VAL A 35 -0.70 1.26 -9.18
CA VAL A 35 0.77 1.24 -9.02
C VAL A 35 1.35 2.37 -9.86
N ALA A 36 1.88 3.40 -9.21
CA ALA A 36 2.37 4.60 -9.85
C ALA A 36 3.90 4.69 -9.80
N GLY A 37 4.54 4.71 -10.96
CA GLY A 37 5.99 4.87 -11.07
C GLY A 37 6.42 6.27 -10.68
N LEU A 38 7.33 6.39 -9.70
CA LEU A 38 7.84 7.65 -9.20
C LEU A 38 8.59 8.43 -10.29
N ALA A 39 9.40 7.73 -11.08
CA ALA A 39 10.22 8.33 -12.14
C ALA A 39 9.51 8.49 -13.49
N GLY A 40 8.32 7.89 -13.66
CA GLY A 40 7.62 7.89 -14.94
C GLY A 40 6.80 6.62 -15.18
N LYS A 41 6.53 6.32 -16.45
CA LYS A 41 5.78 5.12 -16.89
C LYS A 41 6.67 3.93 -17.22
N ASP A 42 7.98 4.14 -17.28
CA ASP A 42 8.91 3.09 -17.66
C ASP A 42 8.97 1.98 -16.60
N PRO A 43 9.32 0.74 -16.98
CA PRO A 43 9.51 -0.35 -16.03
C PRO A 43 10.54 0.02 -14.95
N VAL A 44 10.24 -0.35 -13.71
CA VAL A 44 11.05 -0.02 -12.54
C VAL A 44 11.77 -1.27 -12.04
N GLN A 45 13.10 -1.19 -11.95
CA GLN A 45 13.93 -2.22 -11.33
C GLN A 45 13.87 -2.10 -9.80
N CYS A 46 13.39 -3.15 -9.14
CA CYS A 46 13.30 -3.32 -7.70
C CYS A 46 14.66 -3.73 -7.09
N SER A 47 14.67 -3.94 -5.79
CA SER A 47 15.88 -4.14 -5.00
C SER A 47 16.63 -5.44 -5.28
N ARG A 48 15.94 -6.52 -5.69
CA ARG A 48 16.55 -7.81 -6.07
C ARG A 48 16.33 -8.10 -7.55
N ASP A 49 16.43 -7.04 -8.35
CA ASP A 49 16.41 -7.06 -9.82
C ASP A 49 15.09 -7.49 -10.49
N VAL A 50 14.03 -7.72 -9.73
CA VAL A 50 12.67 -7.84 -10.31
C VAL A 50 12.30 -6.53 -10.99
N VAL A 51 11.71 -6.60 -12.18
CA VAL A 51 11.27 -5.42 -12.93
C VAL A 51 9.75 -5.38 -12.97
N ILE A 52 9.17 -4.29 -12.47
CA ILE A 52 7.72 -4.09 -12.41
C ILE A 52 7.32 -2.94 -13.34
N CYS A 53 6.38 -3.19 -14.24
CA CYS A 53 5.75 -2.15 -15.04
C CYS A 53 4.66 -1.44 -14.22
N PRO A 54 4.76 -0.13 -13.95
CA PRO A 54 3.71 0.60 -13.25
C PRO A 54 2.46 0.75 -14.13
N ASP A 55 1.29 0.90 -13.51
CA ASP A 55 0.03 1.16 -14.22
C ASP A 55 0.02 2.56 -14.86
N ALA A 56 0.66 3.54 -14.19
CA ALA A 56 0.77 4.93 -14.63
C ALA A 56 2.03 5.59 -14.02
N SER A 57 2.39 6.79 -14.47
CA SER A 57 3.33 7.64 -13.73
C SER A 57 2.64 8.24 -12.51
N LEU A 58 3.42 8.61 -11.49
CA LEU A 58 2.88 9.35 -10.33
C LEU A 58 2.21 10.65 -10.76
N ASP A 59 2.76 11.35 -11.76
CA ASP A 59 2.15 12.58 -12.29
C ASP A 59 0.79 12.35 -12.94
N ASP A 60 0.62 11.24 -13.65
CA ASP A 60 -0.67 10.93 -14.27
C ASP A 60 -1.68 10.42 -13.24
N ALA A 61 -1.25 9.58 -12.29
CA ALA A 61 -2.08 9.16 -11.16
C ALA A 61 -2.56 10.36 -10.30
N ARG A 62 -1.72 11.40 -10.17
CA ARG A 62 -2.10 12.67 -9.54
C ARG A 62 -3.14 13.44 -10.36
N LYS A 63 -3.07 13.43 -11.69
CA LYS A 63 -4.03 14.14 -12.55
C LYS A 63 -5.40 13.44 -12.60
N GLU A 64 -5.41 12.12 -12.60
CA GLU A 64 -6.62 11.29 -12.71
C GLU A 64 -7.49 11.27 -11.45
N SER A 65 -6.96 11.79 -10.33
CA SER A 65 -7.69 11.85 -9.08
C SER A 65 -7.46 13.20 -8.42
N ALA A 66 -8.48 14.06 -8.43
CA ALA A 66 -8.52 15.25 -7.59
C ALA A 66 -8.25 14.88 -6.12
N ALA A 67 -8.71 13.70 -5.70
CA ALA A 67 -8.41 13.15 -4.38
C ALA A 67 -6.93 12.80 -4.18
N VAL A 68 -6.11 12.45 -5.18
CA VAL A 68 -4.66 12.21 -4.97
C VAL A 68 -3.90 13.53 -4.85
N LYS A 69 -4.26 14.54 -5.64
CA LYS A 69 -3.71 15.91 -5.49
C LYS A 69 -4.08 16.53 -4.15
N GLU A 70 -5.33 16.37 -3.73
CA GLU A 70 -5.79 16.79 -2.42
C GLU A 70 -5.18 15.91 -1.32
N ILE A 71 -5.15 14.58 -1.39
CA ILE A 71 -4.47 13.71 -0.41
C ILE A 71 -3.00 14.13 -0.22
N LEU A 72 -2.23 14.43 -1.26
CA LEU A 72 -0.84 14.91 -1.05
C LEU A 72 -0.75 16.28 -0.35
N LYS A 73 -1.74 17.15 -0.52
CA LYS A 73 -1.87 18.44 0.22
C LYS A 73 -2.52 18.28 1.60
N GLU A 74 -3.44 17.34 1.73
CA GLU A 74 -4.30 17.05 2.88
C GLU A 74 -3.61 16.08 3.84
N GLN A 75 -2.65 15.26 3.42
CA GLN A 75 -1.82 14.48 4.34
C GLN A 75 -0.97 15.40 5.24
N GLN A 76 -0.78 16.66 4.86
CA GLN A 76 -0.24 17.70 5.74
C GLN A 76 -1.29 18.30 6.72
N GLY A 77 -2.58 17.93 6.66
CA GLY A 77 -3.61 18.53 7.53
C GLY A 77 -4.96 17.79 7.79
N ARG A 78 -5.24 16.59 7.26
CA ARG A 78 -6.64 16.15 7.04
C ARG A 78 -6.99 14.66 7.17
N LYS A 79 -6.17 13.85 7.84
CA LYS A 79 -6.61 12.56 8.40
C LYS A 79 -6.95 11.43 7.39
N GLY A 80 -6.21 11.26 6.30
CA GLY A 80 -6.30 10.06 5.44
C GLY A 80 -5.33 8.95 5.89
N LEU A 81 -5.64 7.67 5.70
CA LEU A 81 -4.73 6.57 6.05
C LEU A 81 -3.45 6.62 5.19
N ILE A 82 -2.29 6.76 5.82
CA ILE A 82 -0.97 6.54 5.23
C ILE A 82 -0.48 5.18 5.71
N ALA A 83 -0.14 4.31 4.78
CA ALA A 83 0.45 3.02 5.08
C ALA A 83 1.89 2.99 4.54
N ALA A 84 2.88 2.75 5.40
CA ALA A 84 4.29 2.71 5.02
C ALA A 84 5.00 1.57 5.74
N ILE A 85 5.79 0.80 5.01
CA ILE A 85 6.63 -0.27 5.56
C ILE A 85 8.08 0.24 5.56
N CYS A 86 8.79 0.07 6.67
CA CYS A 86 10.16 0.59 6.86
C CYS A 86 10.30 2.14 6.82
N ALA A 87 9.62 2.87 7.72
CA ALA A 87 9.76 4.33 7.87
C ALA A 87 10.82 4.74 8.93
N ASP A 88 11.23 6.02 8.95
CA ASP A 88 12.11 6.68 9.95
C ASP A 88 11.41 7.88 10.66
N HIS A 89 11.83 8.21 11.90
CA HIS A 89 11.32 9.27 12.83
C HIS A 89 9.91 9.10 13.45
N TYR A 90 9.82 8.43 14.60
CA TYR A 90 8.58 8.18 15.36
C TYR A 90 8.89 7.58 16.75
N SER A 91 7.86 7.38 17.59
CA SER A 91 7.96 6.52 18.78
C SER A 91 7.98 5.05 18.33
N TYR A 92 9.11 4.36 18.52
CA TYR A 92 9.33 3.03 17.98
C TYR A 92 8.43 1.96 18.61
N SER A 93 7.97 1.02 17.79
CA SER A 93 7.23 -0.19 18.20
C SER A 93 7.86 -1.42 17.54
N GLU A 94 7.91 -2.53 18.29
CA GLU A 94 8.39 -3.82 17.77
C GLU A 94 7.26 -4.68 17.18
N ASN A 95 6.01 -4.20 17.21
CA ASN A 95 4.87 -4.91 16.64
C ASN A 95 5.08 -5.17 15.14
N ARG A 96 4.62 -6.32 14.66
CA ARG A 96 4.74 -6.73 13.26
C ARG A 96 3.97 -5.78 12.33
N VAL A 97 2.83 -5.28 12.80
CA VAL A 97 2.03 -4.21 12.21
C VAL A 97 1.63 -3.27 13.35
N GLU A 98 1.81 -1.98 13.14
CA GLU A 98 1.44 -0.93 14.09
C GLU A 98 0.46 0.03 13.42
N LYS A 99 -0.57 0.48 14.15
CA LYS A 99 -1.53 1.45 13.64
C LYS A 99 -1.76 2.54 14.68
N ASP A 100 -1.22 3.72 14.40
CA ASP A 100 -1.47 4.92 15.19
C ASP A 100 -2.42 5.85 14.42
N GLY A 101 -3.71 5.75 14.74
CA GLY A 101 -4.78 6.47 14.09
C GLY A 101 -4.87 6.18 12.59
N LEU A 102 -4.22 7.03 11.80
CA LEU A 102 -4.23 7.00 10.34
C LEU A 102 -2.84 6.78 9.76
N ILE A 103 -1.87 6.43 10.59
CA ILE A 103 -0.58 5.93 10.16
C ILE A 103 -0.56 4.43 10.45
N LEU A 104 -0.32 3.63 9.43
CA LEU A 104 -0.20 2.18 9.54
C LEU A 104 1.20 1.79 9.06
N THR A 105 1.98 1.14 9.92
CA THR A 105 3.34 0.72 9.60
C THR A 105 3.57 -0.75 9.83
N SER A 106 4.64 -1.27 9.23
CA SER A 106 5.06 -2.66 9.37
C SER A 106 6.58 -2.79 9.22
N ARG A 107 7.13 -4.00 9.41
CA ARG A 107 8.57 -4.20 9.64
C ARG A 107 9.37 -4.64 8.41
N GLY A 108 8.78 -5.35 7.45
CA GLY A 108 9.51 -5.77 6.25
C GLY A 108 8.80 -6.86 5.44
N PRO A 109 9.52 -7.61 4.58
CA PRO A 109 8.88 -8.50 3.62
C PRO A 109 8.08 -9.62 4.30
N GLY A 110 8.61 -10.16 5.40
CA GLY A 110 7.96 -11.22 6.18
C GLY A 110 6.69 -10.79 6.95
N THR A 111 6.36 -9.49 6.99
CA THR A 111 5.13 -8.95 7.58
C THR A 111 4.18 -8.34 6.53
N SER A 112 4.51 -8.45 5.24
CA SER A 112 3.76 -7.78 4.16
C SER A 112 2.31 -8.28 4.04
N PHE A 113 2.05 -9.55 4.30
CA PHE A 113 0.68 -10.08 4.31
C PHE A 113 -0.15 -9.51 5.47
N GLU A 114 0.40 -9.46 6.68
CA GLU A 114 -0.26 -8.85 7.84
C GLU A 114 -0.53 -7.36 7.59
N PHE A 115 0.46 -6.64 7.04
CA PHE A 115 0.33 -5.25 6.67
C PHE A 115 -0.80 -5.03 5.65
N ALA A 116 -0.83 -5.83 4.59
CA ALA A 116 -1.85 -5.73 3.55
C ALA A 116 -3.25 -6.05 4.09
N LEU A 117 -3.39 -7.08 4.92
CA LEU A 117 -4.66 -7.43 5.56
C LEU A 117 -5.12 -6.35 6.54
N ALA A 118 -4.21 -5.69 7.26
CA ALA A 118 -4.54 -4.56 8.11
C ALA A 118 -5.03 -3.34 7.31
N ILE A 119 -4.48 -3.09 6.11
CA ILE A 119 -5.02 -2.08 5.18
C ILE A 119 -6.43 -2.47 4.71
N VAL A 120 -6.63 -3.73 4.33
CA VAL A 120 -7.96 -4.24 3.91
C VAL A 120 -8.97 -4.09 5.04
N GLU A 121 -8.63 -4.46 6.28
CA GLU A 121 -9.48 -4.29 7.44
C GLU A 121 -9.83 -2.81 7.67
N ALA A 122 -8.84 -1.92 7.58
CA ALA A 122 -9.05 -0.49 7.79
C ALA A 122 -9.94 0.17 6.72
N LEU A 123 -9.89 -0.30 5.47
CA LEU A 123 -10.63 0.32 4.36
C LEU A 123 -11.98 -0.36 4.05
N SER A 124 -12.05 -1.68 4.25
CA SER A 124 -13.15 -2.53 3.81
C SER A 124 -13.78 -3.35 4.94
N GLY A 125 -13.22 -3.29 6.16
CA GLY A 125 -13.74 -3.96 7.35
C GLY A 125 -13.15 -5.35 7.58
N LYS A 126 -13.23 -5.81 8.83
CA LYS A 126 -12.64 -7.08 9.31
C LYS A 126 -13.16 -8.30 8.55
N GLU A 127 -14.45 -8.34 8.24
CA GLU A 127 -15.05 -9.45 7.51
C GLU A 127 -14.40 -9.65 6.12
N VAL A 128 -14.18 -8.58 5.38
CA VAL A 128 -13.51 -8.63 4.07
C VAL A 128 -12.04 -9.07 4.23
N ALA A 129 -11.36 -8.60 5.27
CA ALA A 129 -9.99 -9.02 5.55
C ALA A 129 -9.89 -10.52 5.81
N GLU A 130 -10.78 -11.10 6.63
CA GLU A 130 -10.81 -12.54 6.90
C GLU A 130 -11.16 -13.36 5.64
N GLN A 131 -12.10 -12.90 4.82
CA GLN A 131 -12.44 -13.53 3.55
C GLN A 131 -11.25 -13.54 2.57
N VAL A 132 -10.48 -12.46 2.53
CA VAL A 132 -9.27 -12.37 1.70
C VAL A 132 -8.13 -13.20 2.29
N LYS A 133 -8.02 -13.30 3.62
CA LYS A 133 -7.00 -14.10 4.32
C LYS A 133 -7.16 -15.60 4.08
N ALA A 134 -8.40 -16.11 4.16
CA ALA A 134 -8.68 -17.55 4.11
C ALA A 134 -8.03 -18.30 2.92
N PRO A 135 -8.10 -17.83 1.65
CA PRO A 135 -7.47 -18.52 0.52
C PRO A 135 -5.95 -18.32 0.40
N LEU A 136 -5.31 -17.50 1.26
CA LEU A 136 -3.87 -17.23 1.20
C LEU A 136 -3.02 -18.29 1.92
N VAL A 137 -3.65 -19.23 2.63
CA VAL A 137 -2.97 -20.34 3.35
C VAL A 137 -1.86 -19.82 4.29
N LEU A 138 -2.15 -18.68 4.93
CA LEU A 138 -1.25 -18.11 5.94
C LEU A 138 -1.30 -18.97 7.21
N ARG A 139 -0.18 -19.02 7.92
CA ARG A 139 -0.13 -19.63 9.24
C ARG A 139 -0.97 -18.78 10.21
N ASP A 140 -1.73 -19.45 11.06
CA ASP A 140 -2.47 -18.85 12.17
C ASP A 140 -1.54 -18.27 13.26
#